data_AF-A0AAN6H0Q7-F1
#
_entry.id   AF-A0AAN6H0Q7-F1
#
_cell.length_a   1.000
_cell.length_b   1.000
_cell.length_c   1.000
_cell.angle_alpha   90.00
_cell.angle_beta   90.00
_cell.angle_gamma   90.00
#
_symmetry.space_group_name_H-M   'P 1'
#
loop_
_entity.id
_entity.type
_entity.pdbx_description
1 polymer ?
#
loop_
_entity_poly.entity_id
_entity_poly.type
_entity_poly.pdbx_seq_one_letter_code
_entity_poly.pdbx_strand_id
1 'polypeptide(L)' 'MADKKVVEYTVAKEFADSLGIPFLETSAKNASNVEQAFLTMARQIKERMGNTTVNNKPTVQVGQGQGVQSGSAGGCC' A
#
# COMPACT_ATOMS: atom_id res chain seq x y z
N MET A 1 -28.80 14.32 -9.36
CA MET A 1 -27.79 13.36 -8.84
C MET A 1 -27.90 13.15 -7.34
N ALA A 2 -28.55 14.05 -6.59
CA ALA A 2 -28.97 13.80 -5.20
C ALA A 2 -30.13 12.77 -5.10
N ASP A 3 -30.80 12.49 -6.21
CA ASP A 3 -32.10 11.81 -6.28
C ASP A 3 -32.07 10.29 -5.97
N LYS A 4 -30.87 9.71 -5.81
CA LYS A 4 -30.70 8.30 -5.38
C LYS A 4 -29.83 8.16 -4.12
N LYS A 5 -29.53 9.27 -3.45
CA LYS A 5 -28.76 9.23 -2.21
C LYS A 5 -29.68 8.68 -1.11
N VAL A 6 -29.40 7.44 -0.68
CA VAL A 6 -30.16 6.74 0.36
C VAL A 6 -29.49 6.81 1.74
N VAL A 7 -28.27 7.33 1.79
CA VAL A 7 -27.51 7.52 3.03
C VAL A 7 -27.02 8.95 3.08
N GLU A 8 -27.34 9.64 4.17
CA GLU A 8 -26.86 11.00 4.43
C GLU A 8 -25.36 11.02 4.71
N TYR A 9 -24.72 12.13 4.31
CA TYR A 9 -23.27 12.28 4.52
C TYR A 9 -22.90 12.18 6.00
N THR A 10 -23.66 12.85 6.87
CA THR A 10 -23.42 12.90 8.31
C THR A 10 -23.48 11.52 8.93
N VAL A 11 -24.50 10.73 8.59
CA VAL A 11 -24.69 9.37 9.10
C VAL A 11 -23.52 8.46 8.71
N ALA A 12 -23.11 8.50 7.43
CA ALA A 12 -21.98 7.70 6.99
C ALA A 12 -20.66 8.14 7.64
N LYS A 13 -20.48 9.45 7.86
CA LYS A 13 -19.31 10.02 8.52
C LYS A 13 -19.22 9.61 9.99
N GLU A 14 -20.31 9.74 10.74
CA GLU A 14 -20.39 9.31 12.15
C GLU A 14 -20.13 7.81 12.29
N PHE A 15 -20.67 7.00 11.37
CA PHE A 15 -20.41 5.56 11.35
C PHE A 15 -18.93 5.24 11.14
N ALA A 16 -18.28 5.90 10.18
CA ALA A 16 -16.86 5.72 9.93
C ALA A 16 -15.99 6.17 11.12
N ASP A 17 -16.34 7.30 11.74
CA ASP A 17 -15.66 7.82 12.93
C ASP A 17 -15.81 6.87 14.12
N SER A 18 -16.97 6.21 14.28
CA SER A 18 -17.19 5.20 15.33
C SER A 18 -16.29 3.95 15.17
N LEU A 19 -15.92 3.61 13.94
CA LEU A 19 -15.01 2.50 13.62
C LEU A 19 -13.54 2.94 13.58
N GLY A 20 -13.26 4.24 13.72
CA GLY A 20 -11.91 4.78 13.55
C GLY A 20 -11.37 4.63 12.12
N ILE A 21 -12.24 4.55 11.11
CA ILE A 21 -11.84 4.43 9.71
C ILE A 21 -11.97 5.77 8.97
N PRO A 22 -11.03 6.10 8.06
CA PRO A 22 -11.14 7.29 7.22
C PRO A 22 -12.36 7.23 6.30
N PHE A 23 -13.02 8.38 6.11
CA PHE A 23 -14.20 8.52 5.25
C PHE A 23 -13.98 9.57 4.16
N LEU A 24 -14.40 9.25 2.93
CA LEU A 24 -14.39 10.16 1.78
C LEU A 24 -15.49 9.77 0.78
N GLU A 25 -16.44 10.67 0.52
CA GLU A 25 -17.46 10.49 -0.51
C GLU A 25 -16.86 10.80 -1.90
N THR A 26 -17.01 9.89 -2.87
CA THR A 26 -16.43 10.02 -4.21
C THR A 26 -17.46 9.73 -5.30
N SER A 27 -17.28 10.32 -6.48
CA SER A 27 -18.10 10.03 -7.66
C SER A 27 -17.22 9.71 -8.85
N ALA A 28 -17.12 8.43 -9.20
CA ALA A 28 -16.38 7.98 -10.39
C ALA A 28 -16.96 8.57 -11.68
N LYS A 29 -18.30 8.71 -11.76
CA LYS A 29 -18.98 9.28 -12.93
C LYS A 29 -18.59 10.73 -13.19
N ASN A 30 -18.42 11.52 -12.12
CA ASN A 30 -18.09 12.94 -12.22
C ASN A 30 -16.62 13.24 -11.91
N ALA A 31 -15.78 12.21 -11.78
CA ALA A 31 -14.40 12.30 -11.31
C ALA A 31 -14.21 13.10 -10.00
N SER A 32 -15.25 13.19 -9.16
CA SER A 32 -15.21 13.97 -7.92
C SER A 32 -14.52 13.18 -6.81
N ASN A 33 -13.52 13.79 -6.18
CA ASN A 33 -12.76 13.29 -5.03
C ASN A 33 -11.98 11.98 -5.29
N VAL A 34 -11.92 11.51 -6.53
CA VAL A 34 -11.22 10.26 -6.90
C VAL A 34 -9.71 10.40 -6.67
N GLU A 35 -9.10 11.47 -7.18
CA GLU A 35 -7.66 11.73 -6.98
C GLU A 35 -7.29 11.86 -5.50
N GLN A 36 -8.08 12.63 -4.75
CA GLN A 36 -7.89 12.79 -3.31
C GLN A 36 -8.00 11.46 -2.56
N ALA A 37 -8.89 10.55 -2.99
CA ALA A 37 -8.99 9.21 -2.42
C ALA A 37 -7.69 8.42 -2.61
N PHE A 38 -7.16 8.42 -3.83
CA PHE A 38 -5.91 7.72 -4.15
C PHE A 38 -4.72 8.28 -3.36
N LEU A 39 -4.55 9.61 -3.34
CA LEU A 39 -3.46 10.25 -2.60
C LEU A 39 -3.56 10.03 -1.09
N THR A 40 -4.77 10.07 -0.54
CA THR A 40 -4.99 9.82 0.89
C THR A 40 -4.64 8.38 1.25
N MET A 41 -5.07 7.41 0.45
CA MET A 41 -4.73 5.99 0.65
C MET A 41 -3.22 5.77 0.54
N ALA A 42 -2.58 6.31 -0.49
CA ALA A 42 -1.13 6.19 -0.69
C ALA A 42 -0.34 6.80 0.49
N ARG A 43 -0.74 7.99 0.97
CA ARG A 43 -0.13 8.64 2.14
C ARG A 43 -0.24 7.75 3.38
N GLN A 44 -1.43 7.21 3.66
CA GLN A 44 -1.65 6.36 4.83
C GLN A 44 -0.83 5.06 4.77
N ILE A 45 -0.71 4.44 3.59
CA ILE A 45 0.16 3.27 3.41
C ILE A 45 1.61 3.64 3.66
N LYS A 46 2.09 4.74 3.09
CA LYS A 46 3.47 5.23 3.30
C LYS A 46 3.75 5.51 4.78
N GLU A 47 2.83 6.15 5.49
CA GLU A 47 2.99 6.44 6.93
C GLU A 47 3.07 5.16 7.76
N ARG A 48 2.24 4.16 7.45
CA ARG A 48 2.30 2.84 8.10
C ARG A 48 3.62 2.12 7.81
N MET A 49 4.09 2.14 6.56
CA MET A 49 5.36 1.52 6.16
C MET A 49 6.60 2.26 6.70
N GLY A 50 6.54 3.58 6.87
CA GLY A 50 7.61 4.36 7.46
C GLY A 50 7.77 4.13 8.97
N ASN A 51 6.67 3.83 9.67
CA ASN A 51 6.67 3.54 11.10
C ASN A 51 6.98 2.08 11.45
N THR A 52 6.96 1.15 10.49
CA THR A 52 7.69 -0.10 10.68
C THR A 52 9.17 0.24 10.65
N THR A 53 9.77 0.42 11.83
CA THR A 53 11.23 0.38 12.02
C THR A 53 11.75 -0.71 11.11
N VAL A 54 12.55 -0.31 10.13
CA VAL A 54 13.40 -1.21 9.37
C VAL A 54 14.26 -1.88 10.43
N ASN A 55 13.80 -3.01 10.95
CA ASN A 55 14.57 -3.85 11.81
C ASN A 55 15.79 -4.16 10.96
N ASN A 56 16.92 -3.59 11.37
CA ASN A 56 18.18 -3.51 10.66
C ASN A 56 18.64 -4.94 10.37
N LYS A 57 18.09 -5.53 9.31
CA LYS A 57 18.43 -6.88 8.87
C LYS A 57 19.92 -6.79 8.55
N PRO A 58 20.77 -7.61 9.20
CA PRO A 58 22.20 -7.53 9.00
C PRO A 58 22.46 -7.60 7.50
N THR A 59 23.16 -6.59 7.00
CA THR A 59 23.61 -6.50 5.61
C THR A 59 24.27 -7.82 5.24
N VAL A 60 23.59 -8.65 4.45
CA VAL A 60 24.21 -9.85 3.90
C VAL A 60 25.21 -9.35 2.89
N GLN A 61 26.49 -9.35 3.26
CA GLN A 61 27.57 -9.06 2.34
C GLN A 61 27.63 -10.20 1.32
N VAL A 62 27.03 -9.97 0.16
CA VAL A 62 27.17 -10.85 -1.00
C VAL A 62 28.61 -10.68 -1.47
N GLY A 63 29.48 -11.63 -1.10
CA GLY A 63 30.86 -11.66 -1.56
C GLY A 63 30.94 -11.68 -3.08
N GLN A 64 31.98 -11.09 -3.65
CA GLN A 64 32.25 -11.15 -5.09
C GLN A 64 32.24 -12.61 -5.55
N GLY A 65 31.39 -12.92 -6.52
CA GLY A 65 31.32 -14.24 -7.13
C GLY A 65 32.67 -14.61 -7.74
N GLN A 66 33.26 -15.70 -7.26
CA GLN A 66 34.39 -16.33 -7.93
C GLN A 66 33.88 -16.94 -9.25
N GLY A 67 34.49 -16.52 -10.36
CA GLY A 67 34.19 -17.03 -11.68
C GLY A 67 34.37 -18.54 -11.73
N VAL A 68 33.35 -19.24 -12.23
CA VAL A 68 33.40 -20.67 -12.51
C VAL A 68 34.48 -20.94 -13.57
N GLN A 69 35.60 -21.53 -13.14
CA GLN A 69 36.55 -22.12 -14.08
C GLN A 69 35.87 -23.31 -14.74
N SER A 70 35.68 -23.19 -16.06
CA SER A 70 35.20 -24.27 -16.92
C SER A 70 36.24 -25.39 -16.93
N GLY A 71 36.11 -26.30 -15.97
CA GLY A 71 36.87 -27.53 -15.87
C GLY A 71 35.91 -28.71 -16.03
N SER A 72 36.05 -29.43 -17.14
CA SER A 72 35.44 -30.74 -17.36
C SER A 72 35.58 -31.63 -16.13
N ALA A 73 34.47 -32.19 -15.67
CA ALA A 73 34.26 -33.61 -15.36
C ALA A 73 33.26 -33.82 -14.22
N GLY A 74 32.39 -34.81 -14.40
CA GLY A 74 31.85 -35.60 -13.30
C GLY A 74 30.53 -35.10 -12.73
N GLY A 75 29.45 -35.78 -13.09
CA GLY A 75 28.13 -35.54 -12.50
C GLY A 75 28.02 -35.94 -11.04
N CYS A 76 26.94 -35.49 -10.41
CA CYS A 76 26.12 -36.25 -9.48
C CYS A 76 24.79 -35.50 -9.27
N CYS A 77 23.80 -36.30 -8.84
CA CYS A 77 22.42 -36.06 -8.42
C CYS A 77 21.94 -34.64 -8.07
#